data_AF-A0A9E4D124-F1
#
_entry.id   AF-A0A9E4D124-F1
#
_cell.length_a   1.000
_cell.length_b   1.000
_cell.length_c   1.000
_cell.angle_alpha   90.00
_cell.angle_beta   90.00
_cell.angle_gamma   90.00
#
_symmetry.space_group_name_H-M   'P 1'
#
loop_
_entity.id
_entity.type
_entity.pdbx_description
1 polymer ?
#
loop_
_entity_poly.entity_id
_entity_poly.type
_entity_poly.pdbx_seq_one_letter_code
_entity_poly.pdbx_strand_id
1 'polypeptide(L)'
;IVEALAAASADLEVAVGTEIALPLSDATEEWAQGRMIVATDAPGWGDDQPGPTALRSALDRYLPDAWPDPWIRVGFSTQYVTDALLTESVRRGSVAREDLAQLANSLTRIDTDGLVGSPDFSAGSGGYVRSVTIHEVVPVGGDPLGLQPVGPYEPPGVEALEVLFGS
;
A
#
# COMPACT_ATOMS: atom_id res chain seq x y z
N ILE A 1 -21.77 4.85 12.47
CA ILE A 1 -20.58 4.84 11.57
C ILE A 1 -20.72 3.74 10.53
N VAL A 2 -20.96 2.47 10.92
CA VAL A 2 -21.32 1.38 9.98
C VAL A 2 -22.58 1.70 9.16
N GLU A 3 -23.63 2.25 9.79
CA GLU A 3 -24.82 2.73 9.07
C GLU A 3 -24.58 3.99 8.21
N ALA A 4 -23.53 4.77 8.48
CA ALA A 4 -23.17 5.94 7.67
C ALA A 4 -22.37 5.55 6.42
N LEU A 5 -21.55 4.50 6.51
CA LEU A 5 -20.85 3.90 5.36
C LEU A 5 -21.80 3.09 4.46
N ALA A 6 -22.78 2.40 5.05
CA ALA A 6 -23.82 1.69 4.29
C ALA A 6 -24.85 2.63 3.63
N ALA A 7 -25.07 3.82 4.18
CA ALA A 7 -25.88 4.85 3.53
C ALA A 7 -25.09 5.62 2.45
N ALA A 8 -23.78 5.80 2.63
CA ALA A 8 -22.91 6.39 1.62
C ALA A 8 -22.69 5.49 0.39
N SER A 9 -22.84 4.17 0.53
CA SER A 9 -22.62 3.21 -0.57
C SER A 9 -23.66 3.26 -1.70
N ALA A 10 -24.73 4.06 -1.57
CA ALA A 10 -25.69 4.25 -2.66
C ALA A 10 -25.17 5.24 -3.74
N ASP A 11 -24.24 6.13 -3.37
CA ASP A 11 -23.70 7.19 -4.24
C ASP A 11 -22.17 7.13 -4.40
N LEU A 12 -21.49 6.22 -3.67
CA LEU A 12 -20.03 6.18 -3.57
C LEU A 12 -19.52 4.82 -4.05
N GLU A 13 -18.87 4.81 -5.21
CA GLU A 13 -18.22 3.60 -5.72
C GLU A 13 -16.90 3.39 -4.96
N VAL A 14 -16.83 2.29 -4.20
CA VAL A 14 -15.58 1.84 -3.58
C VAL A 14 -14.82 1.03 -4.61
N ALA A 15 -13.85 1.65 -5.26
CA ALA A 15 -12.88 0.95 -6.08
C ALA A 15 -11.78 0.38 -5.19
N VAL A 16 -11.83 -0.94 -4.94
CA VAL A 16 -10.72 -1.67 -4.33
C VAL A 16 -9.85 -2.19 -5.46
N GLY A 17 -8.61 -1.73 -5.58
CA GLY A 17 -7.77 -2.26 -6.64
C GLY A 17 -6.32 -1.84 -6.57
N THR A 18 -5.46 -2.85 -6.55
CA THR A 18 -4.10 -2.86 -7.14
C THR A 18 -4.09 -2.58 -8.66
N GLU A 19 -5.22 -2.16 -9.25
CA GLU A 19 -5.49 -2.02 -10.69
C GLU A 19 -6.10 -0.66 -11.08
N ILE A 20 -6.19 0.31 -10.16
CA ILE A 20 -6.57 1.68 -10.56
C ILE A 20 -5.34 2.31 -11.24
N ALA A 21 -5.47 2.59 -12.54
CA ALA A 21 -4.47 3.37 -13.26
C ALA A 21 -4.52 4.82 -12.77
N LEU A 22 -3.52 5.21 -11.99
CA LEU A 22 -3.36 6.58 -11.47
C LEU A 22 -2.20 7.29 -12.18
N PRO A 23 -2.29 8.61 -12.40
CA PRO A 23 -3.45 9.46 -12.15
C PRO A 23 -4.63 9.14 -13.08
N LEU A 24 -5.84 9.47 -12.61
CA LEU A 24 -7.04 9.37 -13.43
C LEU A 24 -6.99 10.38 -14.59
N SER A 25 -7.69 10.10 -15.70
CA SER A 25 -7.88 11.11 -16.74
C SER A 25 -8.72 12.28 -16.23
N ASP A 26 -8.55 13.50 -16.77
CA ASP A 26 -9.29 14.69 -16.32
C ASP A 26 -10.82 14.47 -16.21
N ALA A 27 -11.41 13.80 -17.21
CA ALA A 27 -12.84 13.50 -17.23
C ALA A 27 -13.26 12.49 -16.15
N THR A 28 -12.36 11.56 -15.79
CA THR A 28 -12.58 10.59 -14.71
C THR A 28 -12.33 11.21 -13.34
N GLU A 29 -11.32 12.10 -13.23
CA GLU A 29 -10.98 12.80 -12.00
C GLU A 29 -12.13 13.70 -11.54
N GLU A 30 -12.69 14.54 -12.41
CA GLU A 30 -13.81 15.42 -12.07
C GLU A 30 -15.04 14.64 -11.57
N TRP A 31 -15.32 13.50 -12.21
CA TRP A 31 -16.39 12.62 -11.75
C TRP A 31 -16.06 11.99 -10.39
N ALA A 32 -14.85 11.48 -10.22
CA ALA A 32 -14.41 10.75 -9.04
C ALA A 32 -14.29 11.63 -7.77
N GLN A 33 -14.02 12.92 -7.92
CA GLN A 33 -13.99 13.86 -6.81
C GLN A 33 -15.33 13.86 -6.04
N GLY A 34 -15.28 13.51 -4.76
CA GLY A 34 -16.45 13.39 -3.88
C GLY A 34 -17.36 12.17 -4.14
N ARG A 35 -16.99 11.28 -5.08
CA ARG A 35 -17.76 10.06 -5.44
C ARG A 35 -16.97 8.78 -5.32
N MET A 36 -15.64 8.86 -5.34
CA MET A 36 -14.76 7.71 -5.22
C MET A 36 -13.86 7.84 -4.01
N ILE A 37 -13.67 6.73 -3.33
CA ILE A 37 -12.65 6.53 -2.31
C ILE A 37 -11.69 5.45 -2.82
N VAL A 38 -10.40 5.67 -2.63
CA VAL A 38 -9.35 4.71 -2.98
C VAL A 38 -8.74 4.14 -1.71
N ALA A 39 -8.86 2.83 -1.51
CA ALA A 39 -8.18 2.12 -0.44
C ALA A 39 -6.88 1.52 -0.96
N THR A 40 -5.74 1.91 -0.40
CA THR A 40 -4.43 1.36 -0.75
C THR A 40 -3.69 0.92 0.52
N ASP A 41 -2.73 0.02 0.39
CA ASP A 41 -1.86 -0.39 1.49
C ASP A 41 -0.71 0.60 1.74
N ALA A 42 -0.72 1.78 1.14
CA ALA A 42 0.43 2.68 1.15
C ALA A 42 -0.01 4.14 1.29
N PRO A 43 0.82 5.04 1.85
CA PRO A 43 0.44 6.45 1.98
C PRO A 43 0.39 7.15 0.62
N GLY A 44 -0.02 8.42 0.63
CA GLY A 44 0.13 9.30 -0.53
C GLY A 44 1.58 9.33 -1.02
N TRP A 45 1.79 9.53 -2.32
CA TRP A 45 3.13 9.69 -2.89
C TRP A 45 3.85 10.92 -2.32
N GLY A 46 3.07 11.94 -1.96
CA GLY A 46 3.50 13.16 -1.26
C GLY A 46 3.92 12.99 0.20
N ASP A 47 3.75 11.81 0.82
CA ASP A 47 3.99 11.62 2.26
C ASP A 47 5.47 11.83 2.67
N ASP A 48 5.69 12.45 3.83
CA ASP A 48 7.03 12.81 4.34
C ASP A 48 7.63 11.78 5.30
N GLN A 49 6.98 10.63 5.47
CA GLN A 49 7.58 9.50 6.17
C GLN A 49 8.91 9.06 5.54
N PRO A 50 9.80 8.41 6.31
CA PRO A 50 11.16 8.13 5.83
C PRO A 50 11.18 7.21 4.60
N GLY A 51 10.29 6.21 4.52
CA GLY A 51 10.19 5.29 3.38
C GLY A 51 9.80 5.98 2.08
N PRO A 52 8.65 6.69 2.02
CA PRO A 52 8.28 7.50 0.86
C PRO A 52 9.34 8.53 0.46
N THR A 53 9.97 9.19 1.43
CA THR A 53 11.07 10.13 1.18
C THR A 53 12.30 9.46 0.55
N ALA A 54 12.66 8.27 1.02
CA ALA A 54 13.75 7.48 0.45
C ALA A 54 13.45 7.03 -0.99
N LEU A 55 12.20 6.60 -1.27
CA LEU A 55 11.76 6.25 -2.62
C LEU A 55 11.89 7.46 -3.57
N ARG A 56 11.32 8.61 -3.19
CA ARG A 56 11.39 9.83 -4.02
C ARG A 56 12.84 10.25 -4.28
N SER A 57 13.67 10.24 -3.24
CA SER A 57 15.11 10.55 -3.38
C SER A 57 15.85 9.58 -4.30
N ALA A 58 15.47 8.29 -4.29
CA ALA A 58 16.05 7.30 -5.19
C ALA A 58 15.60 7.50 -6.64
N LEU A 59 14.33 7.84 -6.87
CA LEU A 59 13.82 8.15 -8.21
C LEU A 59 14.50 9.40 -8.77
N ASP A 60 14.56 10.50 -8.00
CA ASP A 60 15.24 11.72 -8.42
C ASP A 60 16.71 11.47 -8.82
N ARG A 61 17.36 10.51 -8.17
CA ARG A 61 18.77 10.17 -8.41
C ARG A 61 18.98 9.22 -9.59
N TYR A 62 18.16 8.18 -9.71
CA TYR A 62 18.42 7.06 -10.62
C TYR A 62 17.45 6.97 -11.79
N LEU A 63 16.25 7.53 -11.65
CA LEU A 63 15.17 7.52 -12.63
C LEU A 63 14.37 8.85 -12.58
N PRO A 64 14.99 10.00 -12.84
CA PRO A 64 14.37 11.32 -12.62
C PRO A 64 13.14 11.57 -13.51
N ASP A 65 13.02 10.86 -14.62
CA ASP A 65 11.89 10.95 -15.54
C ASP A 65 10.79 9.91 -15.22
N ALA A 66 10.96 9.07 -14.19
CA ALA A 66 9.96 8.09 -13.82
C ALA A 66 8.72 8.77 -13.24
N TRP A 67 7.57 8.43 -13.81
CA TRP A 67 6.30 8.83 -13.24
C TRP A 67 6.02 8.02 -11.96
N PRO A 68 5.35 8.61 -10.96
CA PRO A 68 4.82 7.91 -9.82
C PRO A 68 3.99 6.68 -10.21
N ASP A 69 4.40 5.51 -9.72
CA ASP A 69 3.82 4.22 -10.08
C ASP A 69 3.75 3.31 -8.84
N PRO A 70 2.58 2.75 -8.50
CA PRO A 70 2.44 1.82 -7.38
C PRO A 70 3.38 0.59 -7.46
N TRP A 71 3.69 0.08 -8.64
CA TRP A 71 4.61 -1.05 -8.84
C TRP A 71 6.06 -0.67 -8.59
N ILE A 72 6.46 0.57 -8.88
CA ILE A 72 7.78 1.07 -8.48
C ILE A 72 7.87 1.07 -6.95
N ARG A 73 6.81 1.51 -6.25
CA ARG A 73 6.75 1.49 -4.79
C ARG A 73 6.82 0.07 -4.23
N VAL A 74 6.04 -0.86 -4.78
CA VAL A 74 6.09 -2.29 -4.39
C VAL A 74 7.49 -2.86 -4.63
N GLY A 75 8.09 -2.60 -5.80
CA GLY A 75 9.45 -3.03 -6.09
C GLY A 75 10.47 -2.47 -5.10
N PHE A 76 10.38 -1.18 -4.78
CA PHE A 76 11.25 -0.54 -3.80
C PHE A 76 11.03 -1.08 -2.38
N SER A 77 9.79 -1.40 -1.98
CA SER A 77 9.51 -1.98 -0.66
C SER A 77 10.11 -3.38 -0.50
N THR A 78 10.27 -4.15 -1.57
CA THR A 78 10.94 -5.47 -1.51
C THR A 78 12.40 -5.39 -1.04
N GLN A 79 13.05 -4.22 -1.15
CA GLN A 79 14.41 -4.04 -0.65
C GLN A 79 14.47 -4.13 0.88
N TYR A 80 13.45 -3.64 1.60
CA TYR A 80 13.37 -3.70 3.06
C TYR A 80 13.26 -5.15 3.53
N VAL A 81 12.45 -5.93 2.81
CA VAL A 81 12.31 -7.37 3.04
C VAL A 81 13.64 -8.09 2.82
N THR A 82 14.31 -7.76 1.71
CA THR A 82 15.59 -8.37 1.33
C THR A 82 16.69 -8.01 2.34
N ASP A 83 16.77 -6.75 2.77
CA ASP A 83 17.75 -6.28 3.75
C ASP A 83 17.55 -6.94 5.12
N ALA A 84 16.30 -7.01 5.60
CA ALA A 84 15.97 -7.71 6.85
C ALA A 84 16.36 -9.19 6.80
N LEU A 85 16.03 -9.87 5.69
CA LEU A 85 16.38 -11.27 5.46
C LEU A 85 17.90 -11.47 5.48
N LEU A 86 18.64 -10.69 4.69
CA LEU A 86 20.09 -10.84 4.56
C LEU A 86 20.82 -10.47 5.87
N THR A 87 20.41 -9.40 6.54
CA THR A 87 20.97 -8.98 7.83
C THR A 87 20.85 -10.07 8.88
N GLU A 88 19.65 -10.65 9.01
CA GLU A 88 19.40 -11.71 9.99
C GLU A 88 20.09 -13.04 9.59
N SER A 89 20.22 -13.32 8.30
CA SER A 89 20.96 -14.48 7.78
C SER A 89 22.44 -14.41 8.10
N VAL A 90 23.05 -13.24 7.89
CA VAL A 90 24.45 -12.97 8.29
C VAL A 90 24.62 -13.11 9.79
N ARG A 91 23.66 -12.61 10.60
CA ARG A 91 23.68 -12.77 12.06
C ARG A 91 23.61 -14.23 12.50
N ARG A 92 22.85 -15.07 11.78
CA ARG A 92 22.74 -16.52 12.02
C ARG A 92 23.92 -17.32 11.46
N GLY A 93 24.77 -16.69 10.64
CA GLY A 93 25.95 -17.32 10.07
C GLY A 93 25.67 -18.25 8.87
N SER A 94 24.49 -18.13 8.23
CA SER A 94 24.17 -18.91 7.04
C SER A 94 23.34 -18.10 6.05
N VAL A 95 23.71 -18.21 4.77
CA VAL A 95 22.96 -17.69 3.61
C VAL A 95 22.54 -18.83 2.68
N ALA A 96 22.52 -20.07 3.19
CA ALA A 96 22.03 -21.22 2.45
C ALA A 96 20.54 -21.01 2.10
N ARG A 97 20.14 -21.48 0.93
CA ARG A 97 18.79 -21.25 0.39
C ARG A 97 17.70 -21.76 1.33
N GLU A 98 17.94 -22.91 1.96
CA GLU A 98 17.01 -23.55 2.89
C GLU A 98 16.84 -22.72 4.17
N ASP A 99 17.95 -22.16 4.68
CA ASP A 99 17.95 -21.32 5.88
C ASP A 99 17.28 -19.97 5.60
N LEU A 100 17.50 -19.40 4.40
CA LEU A 100 16.79 -18.21 3.92
C LEU A 100 15.28 -18.45 3.83
N ALA A 101 14.86 -19.59 3.30
CA ALA A 101 13.44 -19.92 3.20
C ALA A 101 12.79 -20.09 4.57
N GLN A 102 13.47 -20.75 5.51
CA GLN A 102 12.98 -20.87 6.89
C GLN A 102 12.93 -19.50 7.59
N LEU A 103 13.95 -18.67 7.38
CA LEU A 103 14.00 -17.34 7.94
C LEU A 103 12.87 -16.47 7.40
N ALA A 104 12.64 -16.46 6.08
CA ALA A 104 11.56 -15.69 5.45
C ALA A 104 10.20 -16.02 6.05
N ASN A 105 9.92 -17.30 6.30
CA ASN A 105 8.69 -17.75 6.96
C ASN A 105 8.59 -17.39 8.45
N SER A 106 9.69 -16.91 9.06
CA SER A 106 9.74 -16.49 10.46
C SER A 106 9.77 -14.98 10.66
N LEU A 107 10.00 -14.21 9.59
CA LEU A 107 9.99 -12.75 9.64
C LEU A 107 8.55 -12.26 9.79
N THR A 108 8.19 -11.93 11.03
CA THR A 108 6.98 -11.18 11.32
C THR A 108 7.24 -9.70 11.05
N ARG A 109 6.18 -9.00 10.58
CA ARG A 109 6.09 -7.53 10.48
C ARG A 109 7.40 -6.83 10.09
N ILE A 110 7.61 -6.62 8.80
CA ILE A 110 8.76 -5.83 8.32
C ILE A 110 8.41 -4.35 8.34
N ASP A 111 9.23 -3.56 9.02
CA ASP A 111 9.11 -2.10 8.99
C ASP A 111 9.65 -1.58 7.66
N THR A 112 8.79 -0.90 6.92
CA THR A 112 9.11 -0.32 5.60
C THR A 112 9.24 1.20 5.71
N ASP A 113 9.39 1.73 6.93
CA ASP A 113 9.38 3.15 7.24
C ASP A 113 8.14 3.87 6.71
N GLY A 114 6.99 3.18 6.78
CA GLY A 114 5.70 3.70 6.31
C GLY A 114 5.50 3.65 4.79
N LEU A 115 6.40 3.05 4.02
CA LEU A 115 6.31 3.01 2.55
C LEU A 115 5.12 2.17 2.06
N VAL A 116 4.84 1.06 2.73
CA VAL A 116 3.69 0.16 2.52
C VAL A 116 3.30 -0.42 3.88
N GLY A 117 2.07 -0.89 4.02
CA GLY A 117 1.60 -1.56 5.24
C GLY A 117 2.56 -2.69 5.62
N SER A 118 2.91 -2.83 6.90
CA SER A 118 3.92 -3.78 7.35
C SER A 118 3.46 -5.23 7.08
N PRO A 119 4.03 -5.93 6.07
CA PRO A 119 3.59 -7.28 5.73
C PRO A 119 4.03 -8.27 6.82
N ASP A 120 3.16 -9.24 7.14
CA ASP A 120 3.50 -10.39 7.99
C ASP A 120 3.73 -11.63 7.12
N PHE A 121 5.00 -11.93 6.86
CA PHE A 121 5.40 -13.05 6.00
C PHE A 121 5.25 -14.42 6.70
N SER A 122 5.03 -14.44 8.01
CA SER A 122 4.83 -15.69 8.77
C SER A 122 3.40 -16.24 8.65
N ALA A 123 2.44 -15.40 8.28
CA ALA A 123 1.01 -15.73 8.28
C ALA A 123 0.51 -16.36 6.96
N GLY A 124 1.40 -16.75 6.05
CA GLY A 124 1.03 -17.29 4.74
C GLY A 124 0.24 -16.28 3.89
N SER A 125 -0.67 -16.74 3.02
CA SER A 125 -1.46 -15.87 2.14
C SER A 125 -2.45 -14.95 2.87
N GLY A 126 -2.71 -15.15 4.17
CA GLY A 126 -3.60 -14.30 4.99
C GLY A 126 -2.89 -13.20 5.79
N GLY A 127 -1.56 -13.03 5.63
CA GLY A 127 -0.74 -12.09 6.39
C GLY A 127 -0.61 -10.68 5.81
N TYR A 128 -1.13 -10.45 4.61
CA TYR A 128 -1.02 -9.15 3.96
C TYR A 128 -2.06 -8.16 4.53
N VAL A 129 -1.51 -7.13 5.19
CA VAL A 129 -2.10 -5.82 5.50
C VAL A 129 -3.43 -5.85 6.27
N ARG A 130 -3.36 -5.62 7.59
CA ARG A 130 -4.55 -5.41 8.45
C ARG A 130 -5.01 -3.94 8.51
N SER A 131 -4.33 -3.04 7.81
CA SER A 131 -4.63 -1.60 7.80
C SER A 131 -4.36 -1.02 6.41
N VAL A 132 -5.40 -0.53 5.73
CA VAL A 132 -5.26 0.23 4.48
C VAL A 132 -5.38 1.72 4.77
N THR A 133 -4.78 2.57 3.95
CA THR A 133 -4.99 4.01 3.98
C THR A 133 -6.11 4.34 3.00
N ILE A 134 -7.12 5.04 3.51
CA ILE A 134 -8.24 5.56 2.74
C ILE A 134 -7.82 6.91 2.15
N HIS A 135 -8.00 7.05 0.84
CA HIS A 135 -7.71 8.27 0.10
C HIS A 135 -8.97 8.80 -0.56
N GLU A 136 -9.09 10.12 -0.60
CA GLU A 136 -10.01 10.82 -1.49
C GLU A 136 -9.28 11.18 -2.79
N VAL A 137 -10.04 11.25 -3.89
CA VAL A 137 -9.52 11.75 -5.16
C VAL A 137 -9.51 13.27 -5.13
N VAL A 138 -8.36 13.85 -5.46
CA VAL A 138 -8.13 15.30 -5.54
C VAL A 138 -7.47 15.65 -6.87
N PRO A 139 -7.57 16.92 -7.32
CA PRO A 139 -6.85 17.36 -8.52
C PRO A 139 -5.36 17.03 -8.47
N VAL A 140 -4.83 16.51 -9.58
CA VAL A 140 -3.38 16.33 -9.75
C VAL A 140 -2.68 17.67 -9.60
N GLY A 141 -1.76 17.76 -8.62
CA GLY A 141 -1.00 18.98 -8.33
C GLY A 141 -0.41 18.99 -6.92
N GLY A 142 -1.17 18.51 -5.93
CA GLY A 142 -0.69 18.30 -4.56
C GLY A 142 0.00 16.93 -4.39
N ASP A 143 -0.64 15.89 -4.91
CA ASP A 143 -0.06 14.54 -5.06
C ASP A 143 -0.11 14.18 -6.56
N PRO A 144 0.97 13.62 -7.13
CA PRO A 144 1.04 13.29 -8.56
C PRO A 144 0.11 12.13 -8.98
N LEU A 145 -0.42 11.38 -8.02
CA LEU A 145 -1.44 10.34 -8.25
C LEU A 145 -2.87 10.88 -8.10
N GLY A 146 -3.05 12.15 -7.72
CA GLY A 146 -4.38 12.73 -7.47
C GLY A 146 -5.06 12.15 -6.23
N LEU A 147 -4.29 11.77 -5.21
CA LEU A 147 -4.80 11.16 -3.98
C LEU A 147 -4.43 11.99 -2.75
N GLN A 148 -5.38 12.17 -1.85
CA GLN A 148 -5.16 12.76 -0.54
C GLN A 148 -5.55 11.78 0.57
N PRO A 149 -4.66 11.48 1.54
CA PRO A 149 -4.99 10.57 2.63
C PRO A 149 -6.04 11.20 3.55
N VAL A 150 -7.10 10.43 3.82
CA VAL A 150 -8.19 10.78 4.74
C VAL A 150 -7.96 10.13 6.11
N GLY A 151 -7.36 8.93 6.13
CA GLY A 151 -6.98 8.25 7.36
C GLY A 151 -6.82 6.74 7.19
N PRO A 152 -6.36 6.04 8.23
CA PRO A 152 -6.28 4.59 8.22
C PRO A 152 -7.67 3.94 8.34
N TYR A 153 -7.83 2.80 7.71
CA TYR A 153 -8.94 1.88 7.88
C TYR A 153 -8.40 0.50 8.23
N GLU A 154 -8.76 0.03 9.42
CA GLU A 154 -8.55 -1.36 9.84
C GLU A 154 -9.89 -2.09 9.66
N PRO A 155 -10.03 -3.01 8.70
CA PRO A 155 -11.23 -3.81 8.62
C PRO A 155 -11.43 -4.58 9.93
N PRO A 156 -12.66 -4.65 10.48
CA PRO A 156 -12.96 -5.65 11.49
C PRO A 156 -12.67 -7.01 10.85
N GLY A 157 -11.68 -7.72 11.39
CA GLY A 157 -10.88 -8.70 10.66
C GLY A 157 -11.68 -9.62 9.74
N VAL A 158 -11.30 -9.65 8.45
CA VAL A 158 -11.58 -10.62 7.34
C VAL A 158 -13.02 -11.15 7.15
N GLU A 159 -13.82 -11.40 8.18
CA GLU A 159 -15.23 -11.84 8.09
C GLU A 159 -16.14 -10.81 7.39
N ALA A 160 -15.76 -9.52 7.33
CA ALA A 160 -16.63 -8.48 6.77
C ALA A 160 -16.63 -8.40 5.22
N LEU A 161 -15.62 -8.94 4.53
CA LEU A 161 -15.55 -8.86 3.05
C LEU A 161 -16.27 -10.03 2.36
N GLU A 162 -16.35 -11.21 2.98
CA GLU A 162 -17.19 -12.32 2.46
C GLU A 162 -18.69 -11.96 2.45
N VAL A 163 -19.12 -11.11 3.39
CA VAL A 163 -20.49 -10.60 3.46
C VAL A 163 -20.79 -9.57 2.35
N LEU A 164 -19.78 -8.88 1.83
CA LEU A 164 -19.95 -7.85 0.79
C LEU A 164 -19.98 -8.42 -0.63
N PHE A 165 -19.38 -9.59 -0.88
CA PHE A 165 -19.32 -10.19 -2.22
C PHE A 165 -20.27 -11.37 -2.46
N GLY A 166 -21.01 -11.81 -1.44
CA GLY A 166 -22.10 -12.78 -1.59
C GLY A 166 -21.62 -14.20 -1.94
N SER A 167 -22.20 -15.17 -1.26
CA SER A 167 -22.16 -16.59 -1.66
C SER A 167 -23.43 -16.95 -2.42
#